data_AF-Q4SYA0-F1
#
_entry.id   AF-Q4SYA0-F1
#
_cell.length_a   1.000
_cell.length_b   1.000
_cell.length_c   1.000
_cell.angle_alpha   90.00
_cell.angle_beta   90.00
_cell.angle_gamma   90.00
#
_symmetry.space_group_name_H-M   'P 1'
#
loop_
_entity.id
_entity.type
_entity.pdbx_description
1 polymer ?
#
loop_
_entity_poly.entity_id
_entity_poly.type
_entity_poly.pdbx_seq_one_letter_code
_entity_poly.pdbx_strand_id
1 'polypeptide(L)' 'MNANQISLLSAPPVGLIGECKVASVIQLAEDVKAHLVDVDLKTGALYVAEIKAQQVQKFVPLSLVGNML' A
#
# COMPACT_ATOMS: atom_id res chain seq x y z
N MET A 1 2.26 9.89 10.77
CA MET A 1 0.88 9.53 10.38
C MET A 1 0.24 8.70 11.50
N ASN A 2 -1.09 8.62 11.58
CA ASN A 2 -1.80 7.78 12.56
C ASN A 2 -2.93 7.03 11.85
N ALA A 3 -2.56 6.00 11.09
CA ALA A 3 -3.49 5.18 10.32
C ALA A 3 -3.32 3.71 10.72
N ASN A 4 -4.43 2.98 10.80
CA ASN A 4 -4.46 1.53 10.99
C ASN A 4 -4.80 0.77 9.71
N GLN A 5 -5.24 1.48 8.67
CA GLN A 5 -5.56 0.91 7.37
C GLN A 5 -4.90 1.75 6.28
N ILE A 6 -4.32 1.09 5.30
CA ILE A 6 -3.71 1.71 4.14
C ILE A 6 -4.35 1.09 2.90
N SER A 7 -5.00 1.93 2.08
CA SER A 7 -5.68 1.48 0.86
C SER A 7 -4.90 1.94 -0.36
N LEU A 8 -4.57 0.99 -1.24
CA LEU A 8 -3.96 1.27 -2.55
C LEU A 8 -5.08 1.48 -3.56
N LEU A 9 -5.05 2.61 -4.25
CA LEU A 9 -6.05 2.99 -5.23
C LEU A 9 -5.45 2.92 -6.65
N SER A 10 -6.19 2.30 -7.56
CA SER A 10 -5.97 2.43 -9.00
C SER A 10 -6.71 3.68 -9.48
N ALA A 11 -5.95 4.68 -9.93
CA ALA A 11 -6.47 5.92 -10.48
C ALA A 11 -6.64 5.82 -12.01
N PRO A 12 -7.58 6.56 -12.62
CA PRO A 12 -7.65 6.73 -14.06
C PRO A 12 -6.34 7.30 -14.65
N PRO A 13 -6.06 7.06 -15.94
CA PRO A 13 -4.93 7.69 -16.61
C PRO A 13 -4.95 9.21 -16.47
N VAL A 14 -3.77 9.82 -16.35
CA VAL A 14 -3.62 11.26 -16.23
C VAL A 14 -4.34 11.95 -17.40
N GLY A 15 -5.20 12.93 -17.09
CA GLY A 15 -6.00 13.66 -18.08
C GLY A 15 -7.41 13.11 -18.30
N LEU A 16 -7.75 11.97 -17.70
CA LEU A 16 -9.12 11.44 -17.71
C LEU A 16 -9.75 11.60 -16.32
N ILE A 17 -10.95 12.17 -16.27
CA ILE A 17 -11.77 12.21 -15.05
C ILE A 17 -12.48 10.86 -14.91
N GLY A 18 -12.38 10.24 -13.74
CA GLY A 18 -13.04 8.97 -13.44
C GLY A 18 -12.86 8.58 -11.98
N GLU A 19 -13.46 7.45 -11.61
CA GLU A 19 -13.43 6.95 -10.23
C GLU A 19 -12.13 6.19 -9.92
N CYS A 20 -11.59 6.42 -8.72
CA CYS A 20 -10.53 5.58 -8.16
C CYS A 20 -11.12 4.26 -7.66
N LYS A 21 -10.43 3.14 -7.94
CA LYS A 21 -10.83 1.81 -7.44
C LYS A 21 -9.86 1.32 -6.39
N VAL A 22 -10.36 0.74 -5.30
CA VAL A 22 -9.51 0.10 -4.29
C VAL A 22 -8.91 -1.17 -4.89
N ALA A 23 -7.59 -1.19 -5.07
CA ALA A 23 -6.84 -2.31 -5.63
C ALA A 23 -6.36 -3.29 -4.55
N SER A 24 -5.99 -2.76 -3.38
CA SER A 24 -5.56 -3.56 -2.23
C SER A 24 -5.76 -2.78 -0.93
N VAL A 25 -5.91 -3.50 0.18
CA VAL A 25 -6.03 -2.94 1.52
C VAL A 25 -5.07 -3.66 2.44
N ILE A 26 -4.26 -2.89 3.16
CA ILE A 26 -3.38 -3.38 4.21
C ILE A 26 -3.99 -2.96 5.54
N GLN A 27 -4.41 -3.94 6.32
CA GLN A 27 -4.93 -3.75 7.67
C GLN A 27 -3.82 -4.03 8.67
N LEU A 28 -3.45 -3.02 9.47
CA LEU A 28 -2.50 -3.19 10.56
C LEU A 28 -3.20 -3.83 11.76
N ALA A 29 -2.39 -4.49 12.59
CA ALA A 29 -2.85 -5.09 13.83
C ALA A 29 -3.47 -4.05 14.78
N GLU A 30 -4.29 -4.54 15.71
CA GLU A 30 -4.86 -3.72 16.78
C GLU A 30 -3.74 -3.01 17.57
N ASP A 31 -3.97 -1.75 17.94
CA ASP A 31 -3.00 -0.84 18.57
C ASP A 31 -1.68 -0.54 17.84
N VAL A 32 -1.48 -1.11 16.64
CA VAL A 32 -0.39 -0.75 15.73
C VAL A 32 -0.85 0.32 14.75
N LYS A 33 -0.02 1.35 14.56
CA LYS A 33 -0.30 2.47 13.66
C LYS A 33 0.90 2.74 12.77
N ALA A 34 0.64 3.00 11.50
CA ALA A 34 1.66 3.42 10.55
C ALA A 34 2.19 4.80 10.96
N HIS A 35 3.49 4.89 11.23
CA HIS A 35 4.16 6.15 11.48
C HIS A 35 4.59 6.81 10.17
N LEU A 36 5.22 6.03 9.29
CA LEU A 36 5.65 6.42 7.94
C LEU A 36 5.19 5.37 6.93
N VAL A 37 4.90 5.83 5.72
CA VAL A 37 4.56 4.99 4.58
C VAL A 37 5.29 5.54 3.35
N ASP A 38 5.88 4.67 2.54
CA ASP A 38 6.55 5.04 1.30
C ASP A 38 6.32 3.98 0.20
N VAL A 39 6.45 4.38 -1.06
CA VAL A 39 6.26 3.53 -2.24
C VAL A 39 7.48 3.59 -3.14
N ASP A 40 8.05 2.44 -3.47
CA ASP A 40 9.02 2.33 -4.55
C ASP A 40 8.30 2.45 -5.90
N LEU A 41 8.49 3.58 -6.59
CA LEU A 41 7.85 3.87 -7.87
C LEU A 41 8.28 2.92 -9.01
N LYS A 42 9.40 2.21 -8.88
CA LYS A 42 9.85 1.23 -9.89
C LYS A 42 9.16 -0.12 -9.73
N THR A 43 8.99 -0.58 -8.49
CA THR A 43 8.48 -1.93 -8.20
C THR A 43 7.04 -1.94 -7.69
N GLY A 44 6.51 -0.78 -7.29
CA GLY A 44 5.23 -0.65 -6.59
C GLY A 44 5.25 -1.19 -5.16
N ALA A 45 6.42 -1.57 -4.62
CA ALA A 45 6.51 -2.07 -3.26
C ALA A 45 6.21 -0.95 -2.24
N LEU A 46 5.33 -1.25 -1.28
CA LEU A 46 4.96 -0.34 -0.19
C LEU A 46 5.74 -0.70 1.07
N TYR A 47 6.32 0.31 1.71
CA TYR A 47 7.02 0.18 2.98
C TYR A 47 6.24 0.90 4.07
N VAL A 48 6.01 0.22 5.20
CA VAL A 48 5.26 0.76 6.34
C VAL A 48 6.13 0.66 7.58
N ALA A 49 6.44 1.78 8.21
CA ALA A 49 7.19 1.83 9.46
C ALA A 49 6.25 2.00 10.65
N GLU A 50 6.41 1.16 11.67
CA GLU A 50 5.53 1.05 12.83
C GLU A 50 6.34 1.24 14.12
N ILE A 51 6.23 2.41 14.76
CA ILE A 51 7.03 2.71 15.96
C ILE A 51 6.70 1.76 17.11
N LYS A 52 5.42 1.56 17.42
CA LYS A 52 5.01 0.75 18.58
C LYS A 52 5.39 -0.73 18.43
N ALA A 53 5.29 -1.26 17.22
CA ALA A 53 5.69 -2.62 16.90
C ALA A 53 7.20 -2.76 16.66
N GLN A 54 7.94 -1.64 16.65
CA GLN A 54 9.39 -1.58 16.40
C GLN A 54 9.82 -2.33 15.13
N GLN A 55 9.00 -2.23 14.09
CA GLN A 55 9.21 -2.97 12.85
C GLN A 55 8.97 -2.12 11.61
N VAL A 56 9.46 -2.62 10.48
CA VAL A 56 9.18 -2.11 9.14
C VAL A 56 8.70 -3.28 8.30
N GLN A 57 7.54 -3.12 7.67
CA GLN A 57 6.94 -4.12 6.80
C GLN A 57 7.07 -3.70 5.33
N LYS A 58 7.31 -4.66 4.45
CA LYS A 58 7.33 -4.48 2.99
C LYS A 58 6.19 -5.27 2.37
N PHE A 59 5.28 -4.58 1.71
CA PHE A 59 4.17 -5.18 0.97
C PHE A 59 4.46 -5.08 -0.53
N VAL A 60 4.46 -6.21 -1.22
CA VAL A 60 4.69 -6.28 -2.66
C VAL A 60 3.36 -6.59 -3.35
N PRO A 61 2.85 -5.71 -4.24
CA PRO A 61 1.65 -6.01 -5.01
C PRO A 61 1.86 -7.26 -5.89
N LEU A 62 0.96 -8.24 -5.80
CA LEU A 62 1.09 -9.51 -6.55
C LEU A 62 0.69 -9.41 -8.03
N SER A 63 0.27 -8.24 -8.51
CA SER A 63 -0.13 -8.04 -9.90
C SER A 63 1.03 -7.54 -10.77
N LEU A 64 1.93 -8.45 -11.16
CA LEU A 64 2.73 -8.47 -12.41
C LEU A 64 3.65 -9.71 -12.55
N VAL A 65 3.36 -10.81 -11.82
CA VAL A 65 3.88 -12.17 -12.12
C VAL A 65 2.68 -13.09 -12.43
N GLY A 66 1.78 -12.57 -13.27
CA GLY A 66 0.50 -13.20 -13.64
C GLY A 66 0.43 -13.57 -15.12
N ASN A 67 1.57 -13.89 -15.72
CA ASN A 67 1.67 -14.79 -16.87
C ASN A 67 2.24 -16.16 -16.42
N MET A 68 2.00 -16.55 -15.17
CA MET A 68 2.30 -17.88 -14.64
C MET A 68 1.16 -18.36 -13.73
N LEU A 69 0.02 -18.69 -14.35
CA LEU A 69 -0.73 -19.93 -14.17
C LEU A 69 -1.47 -20.20 -15.48
#